data_AF-A0A840XKN5-F1
#
_entry.id   AF-A0A840XKN5-F1
#
_cell.length_a   1.000
_cell.length_b   1.000
_cell.length_c   1.000
_cell.angle_alpha   90.00
_cell.angle_beta   90.00
_cell.angle_gamma   90.00
#
_symmetry.space_group_name_H-M   'P 1'
#
loop_
_entity.id
_entity.type
_entity.pdbx_description
1 polymer ?
#
loop_
_entity_poly.entity_id
_entity_poly.type
_entity_poly.pdbx_seq_one_letter_code
_entity_poly.pdbx_strand_id
1 'polypeptide(L)'
;MARRPKAKPASLQTTGRTMAQAAAKNDDTEVGGIAADRLRSIIERIERLEEEKKALSSDIKDIMAEAKSAGFDVKVIRQVLRIRKQEPAEVEEQETLLDLYRRALGM
;
A
#
# COMPACT_ATOMS: atom_id res chain seq x y z
N MET A 1 -6.41 82.01 32.76
CA MET A 1 -5.25 81.12 33.03
C MET A 1 -5.78 79.78 33.54
N ALA A 2 -5.15 78.68 33.10
CA ALA A 2 -5.39 77.26 33.49
C ALA A 2 -6.71 76.61 32.98
N ARG A 3 -6.71 76.07 31.76
CA ARG A 3 -6.34 74.68 31.33
C ARG A 3 -7.47 73.65 31.52
N ARG A 4 -8.24 73.41 30.44
CA ARG A 4 -9.11 72.24 30.24
C ARG A 4 -8.25 70.96 30.14
N PRO A 5 -8.57 69.85 30.83
CA PRO A 5 -8.06 68.54 30.46
C PRO A 5 -8.93 67.91 29.36
N LYS A 6 -8.27 67.19 28.46
CA LYS A 6 -8.80 66.61 27.22
C LYS A 6 -9.42 65.21 27.44
N ALA A 7 -10.50 64.94 26.70
CA ALA A 7 -10.91 63.71 26.02
C ALA A 7 -10.82 62.30 26.69
N LYS A 8 -11.98 61.63 26.74
CA LYS A 8 -12.21 60.16 26.66
C LYS A 8 -11.92 59.66 25.21
N PRO A 9 -11.89 58.36 24.83
CA PRO A 9 -12.18 57.12 25.57
C PRO A 9 -11.28 55.88 25.30
N ALA A 10 -11.58 54.81 26.03
CA ALA A 10 -11.19 53.40 25.90
C ALA A 10 -10.49 52.91 24.60
N SER A 11 -9.32 52.30 24.74
CA SER A 11 -8.68 51.44 23.74
C SER A 11 -8.74 49.97 24.16
N LEU A 12 -9.65 49.23 23.53
CA LEU A 12 -9.66 47.77 23.45
C LEU A 12 -8.64 47.29 22.41
N GLN A 13 -7.92 46.20 22.78
CA GLN A 13 -7.20 45.24 21.92
C GLN A 13 -5.96 45.76 21.17
N THR A 14 -4.82 45.06 21.32
CA THR A 14 -4.00 44.44 20.24
C THR A 14 -2.62 44.03 20.79
N THR A 15 -2.50 42.84 21.39
CA THR A 15 -1.20 42.22 21.69
C THR A 15 -1.23 40.72 21.42
N GLY A 16 -1.59 40.32 20.19
CA GLY A 16 -1.73 38.91 19.83
C GLY A 16 -1.59 38.60 18.35
N ARG A 17 -0.70 39.29 17.61
CA ARG A 17 -0.62 39.15 16.14
C ARG A 17 0.77 38.78 15.58
N THR A 18 1.67 38.17 16.35
CA THR A 18 3.01 37.81 15.84
C THR A 18 3.35 36.32 15.87
N MET A 19 2.37 35.43 16.08
CA MET A 19 2.60 33.97 16.05
C MET A 19 1.58 33.21 15.16
N ALA A 20 0.92 33.89 14.22
CA ALA A 20 -0.14 33.30 13.39
C ALA A 20 0.16 33.28 11.89
N GLN A 21 1.43 33.45 11.50
CA GLN A 21 1.80 33.59 10.08
C GLN A 21 2.89 32.63 9.59
N ALA A 22 3.14 31.54 10.31
CA ALA A 22 4.05 30.46 9.89
C ALA A 22 3.34 29.15 9.53
N ALA A 23 2.01 29.10 9.55
CA ALA A 23 1.25 27.88 9.30
C ALA A 23 0.00 28.17 8.45
N ALA A 24 0.19 28.49 7.17
CA ALA A 24 -0.85 28.34 6.15
C ALA A 24 -0.33 28.77 4.77
N LYS A 25 0.47 27.91 4.12
CA LYS A 25 0.49 27.75 2.66
C LYS A 25 1.00 26.34 2.35
N ASN A 26 0.15 25.35 2.57
CA ASN A 26 0.20 24.18 1.70
C ASN A 26 -0.52 24.64 0.44
N ASP A 27 0.23 25.25 -0.49
CA ASP A 27 -0.24 25.35 -1.86
C ASP A 27 -0.31 23.91 -2.35
N ASP A 28 -1.50 23.30 -2.24
CA ASP A 28 -1.90 22.19 -3.08
C ASP A 28 -1.56 22.62 -4.51
N THR A 29 -0.40 22.20 -4.99
CA THR A 29 0.10 22.59 -6.31
C THR A 29 -0.75 21.81 -7.30
N GLU A 30 -1.93 22.35 -7.61
CA GLU A 30 -2.86 21.83 -8.59
C GLU A 30 -2.26 21.99 -9.99
N VAL A 31 -1.35 21.09 -10.34
CA VAL A 31 -0.84 20.98 -11.70
C VAL A 31 -1.90 20.21 -12.50
N GLY A 32 -2.70 20.95 -13.29
CA GLY A 32 -3.71 20.35 -14.17
C GLY A 32 -4.93 19.77 -13.47
N GLY A 33 -5.31 20.27 -12.28
CA GLY A 33 -6.46 19.78 -11.51
C GLY A 33 -6.20 18.49 -10.72
N ILE A 34 -4.93 18.09 -10.60
CA ILE A 34 -4.50 16.97 -9.78
C ILE A 34 -3.99 17.51 -8.45
N ALA A 35 -4.56 17.06 -7.33
CA ALA A 35 -4.03 17.30 -6.01
C ALA A 35 -2.69 16.55 -5.85
N ALA A 36 -1.57 17.26 -6.07
CA ALA A 36 -0.23 16.69 -6.10
C ALA A 36 0.14 15.94 -4.81
N ASP A 37 -0.30 16.45 -3.66
CA ASP A 37 -0.06 15.83 -2.34
C ASP A 37 -0.80 14.50 -2.20
N ARG A 38 -2.02 14.40 -2.74
CA ARG A 38 -2.79 13.15 -2.75
C ARG A 38 -2.12 12.10 -3.64
N LEU A 39 -1.64 12.51 -4.81
CA LEU A 39 -0.93 11.62 -5.72
C LEU A 39 0.38 11.12 -5.09
N ARG A 40 1.16 12.01 -4.46
CA ARG A 40 2.40 11.65 -3.75
C ARG A 40 2.14 10.62 -2.66
N SER A 41 1.12 10.85 -1.82
CA SER A 41 0.73 9.90 -0.76
C SER A 41 0.35 8.52 -1.31
N ILE A 42 -0.34 8.45 -2.46
CA ILE A 42 -0.68 7.17 -3.10
C ILE A 42 0.59 6.46 -3.58
N ILE A 43 1.50 7.19 -4.24
CA ILE A 43 2.76 6.64 -4.77
C ILE A 43 3.61 6.08 -3.64
N GLU A 44 3.86 6.87 -2.58
CA GLU A 44 4.69 6.44 -1.44
C GLU A 44 4.14 5.17 -0.77
N ARG A 45 2.81 5.06 -0.65
CA ARG A 45 2.16 3.86 -0.10
C ARG A 45 2.33 2.64 -1.00
N ILE A 46 2.28 2.82 -2.32
CA ILE A 46 2.49 1.73 -3.29
C ILE A 46 3.95 1.29 -3.28
N GLU A 47 4.90 2.22 -3.31
CA GLU A 47 6.35 1.92 -3.30
C GLU A 47 6.73 1.08 -2.08
N ARG A 48 6.23 1.46 -0.89
CA ARG A 48 6.44 0.65 0.32
C ARG A 48 5.89 -0.78 0.17
N LEU A 49 4.68 -0.95 -0.38
CA LEU A 49 4.10 -2.27 -0.61
C LEU A 49 4.89 -3.07 -1.66
N GLU A 50 5.47 -2.41 -2.67
CA GLU A 50 6.33 -3.06 -3.65
C GLU A 50 7.65 -3.55 -3.04
N GLU A 51 8.26 -2.78 -2.15
CA GLU A 51 9.43 -3.19 -1.37
C GLU A 51 9.12 -4.40 -0.48
N GLU A 52 8.00 -4.36 0.25
CA GLU A 52 7.54 -5.49 1.08
C GLU A 52 7.27 -6.74 0.22
N LYS A 53 6.61 -6.59 -0.94
CA LYS A 53 6.40 -7.69 -1.90
C LYS A 53 7.71 -8.25 -2.43
N LYS A 54 8.72 -7.41 -2.68
CA LYS A 54 10.04 -7.84 -3.14
C LYS A 54 10.77 -8.64 -2.06
N ALA A 55 10.73 -8.19 -0.81
CA ALA A 55 11.28 -8.92 0.32
C ALA A 55 10.63 -10.30 0.46
N LEU A 56 9.29 -10.36 0.51
CA LEU A 56 8.54 -11.63 0.55
C LEU A 56 8.86 -12.55 -0.64
N SER A 57 9.04 -11.98 -1.83
CA SER A 57 9.42 -12.76 -3.01
C SER A 57 10.84 -13.32 -2.90
N SER A 58 11.74 -12.66 -2.18
CA SER A 58 13.07 -13.18 -1.87
C SER A 58 12.98 -14.34 -0.89
N ASP A 59 12.24 -14.16 0.21
CA ASP A 59 12.06 -15.20 1.23
C ASP A 59 11.47 -16.49 0.63
N ILE A 60 10.46 -16.35 -0.26
CA ILE A 60 9.88 -17.49 -0.99
C ILE A 60 10.94 -18.19 -1.85
N LYS A 61 11.86 -17.46 -2.49
CA LYS A 61 12.91 -18.08 -3.31
C LYS A 61 13.91 -18.84 -2.44
N ASP A 62 14.26 -18.31 -1.28
CA ASP A 62 15.19 -18.95 -0.36
C ASP A 62 14.61 -20.26 0.18
N ILE A 63 13.33 -20.27 0.57
CA ILE A 63 12.60 -21.49 0.97
C ILE A 63 12.55 -22.51 -0.19
N MET A 64 12.31 -22.06 -1.42
CA MET A 64 12.29 -22.95 -2.58
C MET A 64 13.69 -23.52 -2.89
N ALA A 65 14.76 -22.78 -2.62
CA ALA A 65 16.13 -23.24 -2.75
C ALA A 65 16.51 -24.24 -1.65
N GLU A 66 16.04 -24.02 -0.43
CA GLU A 66 16.16 -24.98 0.68
C GLU A 66 15.45 -26.30 0.33
N ALA A 67 14.20 -26.23 -0.15
CA ALA A 67 13.44 -27.41 -0.58
C ALA A 67 14.18 -28.19 -1.68
N LYS A 68 14.78 -27.49 -2.64
CA LYS A 68 15.61 -28.12 -3.68
C LYS A 68 16.83 -28.83 -3.08
N SER A 69 17.49 -28.20 -2.11
CA SER A 69 18.67 -28.75 -1.44
C SER A 69 18.33 -29.97 -0.57
N ALA A 70 17.12 -30.00 -0.01
CA ALA A 70 16.54 -31.15 0.68
C ALA A 70 16.08 -32.27 -0.28
N GLY A 71 16.18 -32.08 -1.60
CA GLY A 71 15.86 -33.10 -2.61
C GLY A 71 14.43 -33.08 -3.15
N PHE A 72 13.63 -32.05 -2.83
CA PHE A 72 12.29 -31.91 -3.38
C PHE A 72 12.28 -31.26 -4.77
N ASP A 73 11.33 -31.68 -5.63
CA ASP A 73 11.11 -31.01 -6.92
C ASP A 73 10.28 -29.73 -6.71
N VAL A 74 10.94 -28.60 -6.92
CA VAL A 74 10.36 -27.25 -6.83
C VAL A 74 9.17 -27.06 -7.79
N LYS A 75 9.15 -27.71 -8.96
CA LYS A 75 8.01 -27.64 -9.90
C LYS A 75 6.77 -28.29 -9.31
N VAL A 76 6.94 -29.46 -8.69
CA VAL A 76 5.85 -30.19 -8.04
C VAL A 76 5.34 -29.40 -6.84
N ILE A 77 6.22 -28.81 -6.02
CA ILE A 77 5.81 -27.93 -4.90
C ILE A 77 4.93 -26.78 -5.40
N ARG A 78 5.32 -26.11 -6.49
CA ARG A 78 4.50 -25.01 -7.06
C ARG A 78 3.13 -25.50 -7.54
N GLN A 79 3.06 -26.70 -8.12
CA GLN A 79 1.80 -27.31 -8.52
C GLN A 79 0.92 -27.60 -7.30
N VAL A 80 1.49 -28.18 -6.24
CA VAL A 80 0.78 -28.43 -4.97
C VAL A 80 0.26 -27.12 -4.37
N LEU A 81 1.06 -26.05 -4.33
CA LEU A 81 0.62 -24.74 -3.85
C LEU A 81 -0.52 -24.15 -4.68
N ARG A 82 -0.59 -24.45 -5.98
CA ARG A 82 -1.71 -24.02 -6.85
C ARG A 82 -2.96 -24.85 -6.59
N ILE A 83 -2.83 -26.16 -6.42
CA ILE A 83 -3.95 -27.06 -6.08
C ILE A 83 -4.55 -26.67 -4.73
N ARG A 84 -3.72 -26.40 -3.72
CA ARG A 84 -4.16 -25.99 -2.37
C ARG A 84 -4.92 -24.66 -2.31
N LYS A 85 -4.91 -23.87 -3.38
CA LYS A 85 -5.67 -22.61 -3.48
C LYS A 85 -7.06 -22.79 -4.12
N GLN A 86 -7.34 -23.95 -4.70
CA GLN A 86 -8.61 -24.26 -5.35
C GLN A 86 -9.58 -24.88 -4.34
N GLU A 87 -10.87 -24.86 -4.67
CA GLU A 87 -11.89 -25.51 -3.86
C GLU A 87 -11.73 -27.03 -3.92
N PRO A 88 -11.84 -27.79 -2.81
CA PRO A 88 -11.64 -29.23 -2.81
C PRO A 88 -12.52 -29.99 -3.82
N ALA A 89 -13.77 -29.57 -3.99
CA ALA A 89 -14.70 -30.18 -4.95
C ALA A 89 -14.27 -29.98 -6.40
N GLU A 90 -13.80 -28.77 -6.76
CA GLU A 90 -13.28 -28.48 -8.10
C GLU A 90 -12.03 -29.30 -8.42
N VAL A 91 -11.15 -29.50 -7.42
CA VAL A 91 -9.95 -30.33 -7.57
C VAL A 91 -10.33 -31.79 -7.83
N GLU A 92 -11.26 -32.34 -7.05
CA GLU A 92 -11.71 -33.73 -7.20
C GLU A 92 -12.38 -33.99 -8.56
N GLU A 93 -13.21 -33.06 -9.02
CA GLU A 93 -13.83 -33.13 -10.35
C GLU A 93 -12.77 -33.11 -11.46
N GLN A 94 -11.82 -32.18 -11.39
CA GLN A 94 -10.72 -32.10 -12.36
C GLN A 94 -9.85 -33.35 -12.38
N GLU A 95 -9.51 -33.91 -11.21
CA GLU A 95 -8.74 -35.15 -11.09
C GLU A 95 -9.48 -36.34 -11.70
N THR A 96 -10.79 -36.43 -11.46
CA THR A 96 -11.65 -37.46 -12.05
C THR A 96 -11.67 -37.36 -13.58
N LEU A 97 -11.85 -36.16 -14.13
CA LEU A 97 -11.84 -35.93 -15.58
C LEU A 97 -10.48 -36.20 -16.19
N LEU A 98 -9.39 -35.81 -15.51
CA LEU A 98 -8.03 -36.04 -15.97
C LEU A 98 -7.72 -37.55 -16.07
N ASP A 99 -8.11 -38.32 -15.07
CA ASP A 99 -7.95 -39.78 -15.05
C ASP A 99 -8.77 -40.45 -16.16
N LEU A 100 -10.02 -40.02 -16.37
CA LEU A 100 -10.84 -40.49 -17.48
C LEU A 100 -10.17 -40.24 -18.84
N TYR A 101 -9.65 -39.02 -19.07
CA TYR A 101 -8.98 -38.67 -20.31
C TYR A 101 -7.66 -39.42 -20.51
N ARG A 102 -6.89 -39.65 -19.45
CA ARG A 102 -5.66 -40.47 -19.52
C ARG A 102 -5.97 -41.90 -19.94
N ARG A 103 -6.98 -42.53 -19.34
CA ARG A 103 -7.46 -43.87 -19.72
C ARG A 103 -7.92 -43.91 -21.17
N ALA A 104 -8.68 -42.91 -21.62
CA ALA A 104 -9.13 -42.82 -23.01
C ALA A 104 -7.96 -42.70 -24.01
N LEU A 105 -6.85 -42.09 -23.59
CA LEU A 105 -5.63 -41.93 -24.39
C LEU A 105 -4.63 -43.08 -24.21
N GLY A 106 -4.89 -44.04 -23.32
CA GLY A 106 -3.98 -45.15 -23.01
C GLY A 106 -2.70 -44.74 -22.27
N MET A 107 -2.75 -43.64 -21.50
CA MET A 107 -1.65 -43.15 -20.65
C MET A 107 -1.80 -43.59 -19.20
#